data_AF-A0A7V6I196-F1
#
_entry.id   AF-A0A7V6I196-F1
#
_cell.length_a   1.000
_cell.length_b   1.000
_cell.length_c   1.000
_cell.angle_alpha   90.00
_cell.angle_beta   90.00
_cell.angle_gamma   90.00
#
_symmetry.space_group_name_H-M   'P 1'
#
loop_
_entity.id
_entity.type
_entity.pdbx_description
1 polymer ?
#
loop_
_entity_poly.entity_id
_entity_poly.type
_entity_poly.pdbx_seq_one_letter_code
_entity_poly.pdbx_strand_id
1 'polypeptide(L)' 'IVPHGKCGYVVAPEPEAIADALVDFIDNDRESRFAECVDKERGKYGWDRLTATIRELAAKI' A
#
# COMPACT_ATOMS: atom_id res chain seq x y z
N ILE A 1 2.44 4.37 3.71
CA ILE A 1 3.60 4.17 2.80
C ILE A 1 3.36 2.89 2.00
N VAL A 2 3.68 2.84 0.70
CA VAL A 2 3.43 1.65 -0.13
C VAL A 2 4.47 0.56 0.18
N PRO A 3 4.06 -0.66 0.58
CA PRO A 3 4.99 -1.78 0.75
C PRO A 3 5.53 -2.28 -0.60
N HIS A 4 6.81 -1.99 -0.87
CA HIS A 4 7.51 -2.42 -2.09
C HIS A 4 7.40 -3.94 -2.31
N GLY A 5 7.07 -4.35 -3.54
CA GLY A 5 6.97 -5.75 -3.97
C GLY A 5 5.81 -6.53 -3.33
N LYS A 6 4.93 -5.85 -2.57
CA LYS A 6 3.74 -6.47 -1.96
C LYS A 6 2.45 -5.81 -2.41
N CYS A 7 2.36 -4.49 -2.30
CA CYS A 7 1.17 -3.72 -2.69
C CYS A 7 1.45 -2.78 -3.88
N GLY A 8 2.64 -2.88 -4.48
CA GLY A 8 3.12 -1.97 -5.51
C GLY A 8 4.65 -1.92 -5.54
N TYR A 9 5.20 -1.16 -6.47
CA TYR A 9 6.63 -0.89 -6.55
C TYR A 9 6.96 0.47 -5.97
N VAL A 10 8.09 0.51 -5.27
CA VAL A 10 8.78 1.74 -4.92
C VAL A 10 10.13 1.67 -5.63
N VAL A 11 10.25 2.41 -6.71
CA VAL A 11 11.47 2.48 -7.53
C VAL A 11 11.99 3.90 -7.56
N ALA A 12 13.23 4.04 -8.00
CA ALA A 12 13.84 5.33 -8.22
C ALA A 12 13.15 6.04 -9.42
N PRO A 13 13.12 7.39 -9.45
CA PRO A 13 12.30 8.15 -10.40
C PRO A 13 12.85 8.21 -11.83
N GLU A 14 13.87 7.41 -12.14
CA GLU A 14 14.47 7.31 -13.46
C GLU A 14 13.59 6.51 -14.43
N PRO A 15 13.53 6.91 -15.72
CA PRO A 15 12.69 6.24 -16.71
C PRO A 15 12.91 4.73 -16.81
N GLU A 16 14.16 4.26 -16.79
CA GLU A 16 14.48 2.83 -16.87
C GLU A 16 13.91 2.04 -15.68
N ALA A 17 14.07 2.56 -14.46
CA ALA A 17 13.59 1.88 -13.25
C ALA A 17 12.06 1.77 -13.21
N ILE A 18 11.35 2.78 -13.74
CA ILE A 18 9.89 2.74 -13.89
C ILE A 18 9.49 1.73 -14.97
N ALA A 19 10.17 1.72 -16.11
CA ALA A 19 9.89 0.79 -17.20
C ALA A 19 10.06 -0.67 -16.75
N ASP A 20 11.16 -0.99 -16.06
CA ASP A 20 11.41 -2.34 -15.55
C ASP A 20 10.33 -2.80 -14.56
N ALA A 21 9.85 -1.90 -13.69
CA ALA A 21 8.77 -2.20 -12.75
C ALA A 21 7.43 -2.45 -13.45
N LEU A 22 7.14 -1.73 -14.54
CA LEU A 22 5.95 -1.95 -15.35
C LEU A 22 6.02 -3.29 -16.08
N VAL A 23 7.18 -3.66 -16.61
CA VAL A 23 7.39 -4.96 -17.26
C VAL A 23 7.20 -6.10 -16.23
N ASP A 24 7.83 -6.02 -15.04
CA ASP A 24 7.64 -7.05 -13.99
C ASP A 24 6.17 -7.17 -13.58
N PHE A 25 5.44 -6.05 -13.49
CA PHE A 25 4.03 -6.04 -13.12
C PHE A 25 3.18 -6.91 -14.07
N ILE A 26 3.41 -6.76 -15.38
CA ILE A 26 2.66 -7.47 -16.41
C ILE A 26 3.16 -8.92 -16.55
N ASP A 27 4.47 -9.12 -16.70
CA ASP A 27 5.05 -10.44 -16.96
C ASP A 27 4.84 -11.44 -15.81
N ASN A 28 4.69 -10.94 -14.58
CA ASN A 28 4.48 -11.78 -13.39
C ASN A 28 3.04 -11.73 -12.85
N ASP A 29 2.07 -11.24 -13.62
CA ASP A 29 0.64 -11.17 -13.25
C ASP A 29 0.41 -10.64 -11.82
N ARG A 30 1.05 -9.49 -11.53
CA ARG A 30 1.14 -8.96 -10.16
C ARG A 30 -0.15 -8.29 -9.68
N GLU A 31 -1.10 -8.07 -10.58
CA GLU A 31 -2.34 -7.31 -10.34
C GLU A 31 -3.13 -7.89 -9.16
N SER A 32 -3.49 -9.17 -9.22
CA SER A 32 -4.34 -9.80 -8.21
C SER A 32 -3.70 -9.73 -6.82
N ARG A 33 -2.41 -10.05 -6.72
CA ARG A 33 -1.65 -10.01 -5.46
C ARG A 33 -1.56 -8.60 -4.89
N PHE A 34 -1.29 -7.61 -5.74
CA PHE A 34 -1.16 -6.22 -5.29
C PHE A 34 -2.51 -5.65 -4.87
N ALA A 35 -3.58 -5.95 -5.60
CA ALA A 35 -4.94 -5.55 -5.24
C ALA A 35 -5.34 -6.10 -3.86
N GLU A 36 -5.09 -7.38 -3.59
CA GLU A 36 -5.35 -7.99 -2.29
C GLU A 36 -4.57 -7.32 -1.16
N CYS A 37 -3.30 -6.98 -1.41
CA CYS A 37 -2.46 -6.27 -0.46
C CYS A 37 -2.99 -4.85 -0.18
N VAL A 38 -3.39 -4.12 -1.22
CA VAL A 38 -3.96 -2.77 -1.11
C VAL A 38 -5.25 -2.78 -0.30
N ASP A 39 -6.13 -3.76 -0.52
CA ASP A 39 -7.36 -3.91 0.26
C ASP A 39 -7.07 -4.09 1.76
N LYS A 40 -6.11 -4.95 2.09
CA LYS A 40 -5.64 -5.15 3.47
C LYS A 40 -5.02 -3.88 4.08
N GLU A 41 -4.18 -3.17 3.33
CA GLU A 41 -3.51 -1.95 3.81
C GLU A 41 -4.50 -0.79 4.02
N ARG A 42 -5.57 -0.71 3.21
CA ARG A 42 -6.62 0.33 3.33
C ARG A 42 -7.21 0.38 4.74
N GLY A 43 -7.40 -0.78 5.38
CA GLY A 43 -7.96 -0.86 6.74
C GLY A 43 -7.15 -0.09 7.80
N LYS A 44 -5.84 0.14 7.58
CA LYS A 44 -5.01 0.93 8.50
C LYS A 44 -5.39 2.42 8.52
N TYR A 45 -5.92 2.92 7.41
CA TYR A 45 -6.22 4.33 7.20
C TYR A 45 -7.74 4.59 7.19
N GLY A 46 -8.54 3.62 7.61
CA GLY A 46 -9.99 3.75 7.70
C GLY A 46 -10.44 4.74 8.78
N TRP A 47 -11.61 5.36 8.57
CA TRP A 47 -12.21 6.30 9.51
C TRP A 47 -12.54 5.67 10.86
N ASP A 48 -12.99 4.43 10.89
CA ASP A 48 -13.23 3.68 12.13
C ASP A 48 -11.93 3.52 12.94
N ARG A 49 -10.86 3.19 12.21
CA ARG A 49 -9.43 3.31 12.58
C ARG A 49 -9.13 4.52 13.45
N LEU A 50 -9.31 5.65 12.78
CA LEU A 50 -8.98 6.97 13.27
C LEU A 50 -9.84 7.34 14.49
N THR A 51 -11.15 7.22 14.36
CA THR A 51 -12.09 7.63 15.41
C THR A 51 -11.95 6.79 16.68
N ALA A 52 -11.70 5.48 16.57
CA ALA A 52 -11.40 4.62 17.71
C ALA A 52 -10.14 5.09 18.44
N THR A 53 -9.07 5.40 17.70
CA THR A 53 -7.79 5.85 18.28
C THR A 53 -7.93 7.20 18.99
N ILE A 54 -8.69 8.14 18.42
CA ILE A 54 -8.96 9.45 19.04
C ILE A 54 -9.74 9.27 20.35
N ARG A 55 -10.77 8.41 20.37
CA ARG A 55 -11.56 8.12 21.58
C ARG A 55 -10.70 7.46 22.66
N GLU A 56 -9.86 6.51 22.27
CA GLU A 56 -8.94 5.84 23.19
C GLU A 56 -7.95 6.83 23.82
N LEU A 57 -7.40 7.74 23.02
CA LEU A 57 -6.51 8.78 23.51
C LEU A 57 -7.23 9.73 24.46
N ALA A 58 -8.44 10.18 24.10
CA ALA A 58 -9.25 11.08 24.94
C ALA A 58 -9.63 10.45 26.30
N ALA A 59 -9.79 9.13 26.37
CA ALA A 59 -10.09 8.42 27.62
C ALA A 59 -8.88 8.21 28.55
N LYS A 60 -7.65 8.49 28.07
CA LYS A 60 -6.40 8.34 28.83
C LYS A 60 -5.91 9.65 29.46
N ILE A 61 -6.64 10.75 29.26
CA ILE A 61 -6.37 12.08 29.80
C ILE A 61 -7.43 12.37 30.86
#